data_AF-A0A945NCA6-F1
#
_entry.id   AF-A0A945NCA6-F1
#
_cell.length_a   1.000
_cell.length_b   1.000
_cell.length_c   1.000
_cell.angle_alpha   90.00
_cell.angle_beta   90.00
_cell.angle_gamma   90.00
#
_symmetry.space_group_name_H-M   'P 1'
#
loop_
_entity.id
_entity.type
_entity.pdbx_description
1 polymer ?
#
loop_
_entity_poly.entity_id
_entity_poly.type
_entity_poly.pdbx_seq_one_letter_code
_entity_poly.pdbx_strand_id
1 'polypeptide(L)'
;TGSRILLANAWHHRSDAISSVAALVGIGGAQWGLTLMDPIAGVLVAGLIIKTGINIGYESIRELTDEAVEEEVISDLGQILSGIEGVDHYHEMRARRMGPHLLVDLHIQVDSMMSISAGHQVAERVRLGILEKLPAVNEVLVHVDAEDDFFEVEGTEDPQKIVLMRPQSEIENDVKKALSVIPEIEGITHIYCHYLNKELTVQVNILLDVEMRIRDAQKIASAARMKIEQIIDIDAADLHLELDDAF
;
A
#
# COMPACT_ATOMS: atom_id res chain seq x y z
N THR A 1 -8.54 -0.47 -33.01
CA THR A 1 -8.31 -1.53 -34.03
C THR A 1 -6.87 -2.06 -33.99
N GLY A 2 -6.35 -2.39 -32.80
CA GLY A 2 -4.97 -2.86 -32.62
C GLY A 2 -4.84 -3.69 -31.34
N SER A 3 -5.75 -4.64 -31.14
CA SER A 3 -5.72 -5.47 -29.93
C SER A 3 -4.55 -6.47 -30.02
N ARG A 4 -3.69 -6.48 -28.98
CA ARG A 4 -2.61 -7.48 -28.80
C ARG A 4 -3.15 -8.91 -28.94
N ILE A 5 -4.39 -9.16 -28.52
CA ILE A 5 -5.05 -10.46 -28.62
C ILE A 5 -5.27 -10.86 -30.09
N LEU A 6 -5.71 -9.92 -30.95
CA LEU A 6 -5.88 -10.18 -32.38
C LEU A 6 -4.54 -10.41 -33.08
N LEU A 7 -3.50 -9.67 -32.67
CA LEU A 7 -2.16 -9.81 -33.24
C LEU A 7 -1.53 -11.15 -32.83
N ALA A 8 -1.63 -11.54 -31.56
CA ALA A 8 -1.18 -12.83 -31.07
C ALA A 8 -1.89 -13.98 -31.78
N ASN A 9 -3.22 -13.90 -31.92
CA ASN A 9 -4.00 -14.92 -32.60
C ASN A 9 -3.62 -15.03 -34.09
N ALA A 10 -3.32 -13.90 -34.75
CA ALA A 10 -2.83 -13.90 -36.13
C ALA A 10 -1.44 -14.56 -36.28
N TRP A 11 -0.54 -14.35 -35.32
CA TRP A 11 0.77 -15.00 -35.29
C TRP A 11 0.68 -16.52 -35.08
N HIS A 12 -0.21 -16.97 -34.18
CA HIS A 12 -0.47 -18.39 -33.98
C HIS A 12 -0.97 -19.07 -35.27
N HIS A 13 -1.99 -18.49 -35.92
CA HIS A 13 -2.48 -19.03 -37.19
C HIS A 13 -1.42 -19.05 -38.29
N ARG A 14 -0.51 -18.08 -38.33
CA ARG A 14 0.60 -18.06 -39.30
C ARG A 14 1.57 -19.21 -39.07
N SER A 15 1.91 -19.49 -37.80
CA SER A 15 2.80 -20.59 -37.44
C SER A 15 2.18 -21.95 -37.81
N ASP A 16 0.89 -22.14 -37.56
CA ASP A 16 0.15 -23.37 -37.89
C ASP A 16 0.01 -23.57 -39.40
N ALA A 17 -0.16 -22.49 -40.17
CA ALA A 17 -0.17 -22.55 -41.62
C ALA A 17 1.20 -22.99 -42.19
N ILE A 18 2.30 -22.47 -41.62
CA ILE A 18 3.67 -22.82 -42.05
C ILE A 18 3.96 -24.29 -41.74
N SER A 19 3.59 -24.80 -40.56
CA SER A 19 3.78 -26.21 -40.21
C SER A 19 2.94 -27.14 -41.10
N SER A 20 1.71 -26.75 -41.43
CA SER A 20 0.84 -27.50 -42.34
C SER A 20 1.40 -27.58 -43.76
N VAL A 21 1.95 -26.48 -44.28
CA VAL A 21 2.62 -26.47 -45.60
C VAL A 21 3.87 -27.34 -45.58
N ALA A 22 4.67 -27.27 -44.52
CA ALA A 22 5.87 -28.10 -44.36
C ALA A 22 5.52 -29.60 -44.36
N ALA A 23 4.47 -29.99 -43.62
CA ALA A 23 3.97 -31.36 -43.59
C ALA A 23 3.46 -31.83 -44.97
N LEU A 24 2.68 -30.98 -45.66
CA LEU A 24 2.14 -31.30 -46.99
C LEU A 24 3.24 -31.52 -48.03
N VAL A 25 4.29 -30.67 -48.02
CA VAL A 25 5.45 -30.84 -48.90
C VAL A 25 6.23 -32.11 -48.55
N GLY A 26 6.37 -32.44 -47.26
CA GLY A 26 7.00 -33.68 -46.80
C GLY A 26 6.30 -34.93 -47.32
N ILE A 27 4.98 -35.00 -47.12
CA ILE A 27 4.13 -36.12 -47.55
C ILE A 27 4.12 -36.23 -49.08
N GLY A 28 3.92 -35.12 -49.79
CA GLY A 28 3.90 -35.09 -51.25
C GLY A 28 5.24 -35.51 -51.87
N GLY A 29 6.35 -35.06 -51.29
CA GLY A 29 7.70 -35.46 -51.71
C GLY A 29 7.97 -36.95 -51.49
N ALA A 30 7.51 -37.51 -50.35
CA ALA A 30 7.63 -38.94 -50.08
C ALA A 30 6.83 -39.80 -51.08
N GLN A 31 5.65 -39.34 -51.52
CA GLN A 31 4.85 -40.02 -52.55
C GLN A 31 5.50 -40.02 -53.94
N TRP A 32 6.37 -39.06 -54.25
CA TRP A 32 7.15 -39.01 -55.50
C TRP A 32 8.49 -39.77 -55.43
N GLY A 33 8.70 -40.59 -54.41
CA GLY A 33 9.86 -41.47 -54.27
C GLY A 33 10.99 -40.91 -53.41
N LEU A 34 10.85 -39.70 -52.86
CA LEU A 34 11.80 -39.11 -51.90
C LEU A 34 11.38 -39.44 -50.46
N THR A 35 11.49 -40.72 -50.08
CA THR A 35 10.99 -41.26 -48.80
C THR A 35 11.55 -40.56 -47.55
N LEU A 36 12.71 -39.89 -47.64
CA LEU A 36 13.28 -39.11 -46.54
C LEU A 36 12.61 -37.75 -46.30
N MET A 37 11.79 -37.25 -47.24
CA MET A 37 11.14 -35.94 -47.08
C MET A 37 10.10 -35.92 -45.96
N ASP A 38 9.40 -37.02 -45.74
CA ASP A 38 8.39 -37.12 -44.68
C ASP A 38 9.03 -37.14 -43.27
N PRO A 39 10.06 -37.95 -42.97
CA PRO A 39 10.83 -37.85 -41.73
C PRO A 39 11.44 -36.47 -41.47
N ILE A 40 11.98 -35.80 -42.50
CA ILE A 40 12.56 -34.45 -42.37
C ILE A 40 11.47 -33.42 -42.03
N ALA A 41 10.33 -33.47 -42.71
CA ALA A 41 9.20 -32.61 -42.41
C ALA A 41 8.65 -32.86 -41.00
N GLY A 42 8.58 -34.13 -40.57
CA GLY A 42 8.20 -34.50 -39.21
C GLY A 42 9.12 -33.90 -38.14
N VAL A 43 10.44 -33.96 -38.32
CA VAL A 43 11.42 -33.34 -37.40
C VAL A 43 11.28 -31.82 -37.36
N LEU A 44 11.07 -31.17 -38.53
CA LEU A 44 10.85 -29.72 -38.59
C LEU A 44 9.59 -29.28 -37.86
N VAL A 45 8.48 -29.98 -38.08
CA VAL A 45 7.20 -29.70 -37.40
C VAL A 45 7.33 -29.97 -35.89
N ALA A 46 7.96 -31.07 -35.48
CA ALA A 46 8.22 -31.36 -34.08
C ALA A 46 9.05 -30.26 -33.40
N GLY A 47 10.11 -29.77 -34.05
CA GLY A 47 10.91 -28.65 -33.55
C GLY A 47 10.10 -27.35 -33.39
N LEU A 48 9.19 -27.07 -34.33
CA LEU A 48 8.30 -25.90 -34.26
C LEU A 48 7.29 -26.02 -33.11
N ILE A 49 6.72 -27.21 -32.90
CA ILE A 49 5.81 -27.47 -31.76
C ILE A 49 6.56 -27.30 -30.43
N ILE A 50 7.76 -27.87 -30.30
CA ILE A 50 8.58 -27.74 -29.09
C ILE A 50 8.89 -26.27 -28.81
N LYS A 51 9.32 -25.52 -29.81
CA LYS A 51 9.62 -24.08 -29.67
C LYS A 51 8.39 -23.29 -29.19
N THR A 52 7.23 -23.53 -29.79
CA THR A 52 5.97 -22.87 -29.38
C THR A 52 5.60 -23.24 -27.95
N GLY A 53 5.74 -24.52 -27.58
CA GLY A 53 5.52 -24.99 -26.21
C GLY A 53 6.44 -24.32 -25.19
N ILE A 54 7.74 -24.17 -25.51
CA ILE A 54 8.70 -23.47 -24.66
C ILE A 54 8.32 -21.99 -24.51
N ASN A 55 7.96 -21.31 -25.59
CA ASN A 55 7.58 -19.89 -25.53
C ASN A 55 6.34 -19.67 -24.65
N ILE A 56 5.27 -20.45 -24.86
CA ILE A 56 4.04 -20.36 -24.06
C ILE A 56 4.36 -20.66 -22.59
N GLY A 57 5.13 -21.72 -22.33
CA GLY A 57 5.53 -22.09 -20.97
C GLY A 57 6.35 -20.98 -20.29
N TYR A 58 7.28 -20.36 -21.02
CA TYR A 58 8.08 -19.26 -20.49
C TYR A 58 7.22 -18.03 -20.19
N GLU A 59 6.34 -17.60 -21.12
CA GLU A 59 5.43 -16.48 -20.89
C GLU A 59 4.51 -16.72 -19.67
N SER A 60 3.94 -17.92 -19.54
CA SER A 60 3.13 -18.27 -18.38
C SER A 60 3.93 -18.24 -17.08
N ILE A 61 5.20 -18.69 -17.09
CA ILE A 61 6.08 -18.60 -15.91
C ILE A 61 6.36 -17.14 -15.57
N ARG A 62 6.64 -16.27 -16.56
CA ARG A 62 6.91 -14.84 -16.33
C ARG A 62 5.71 -14.13 -15.69
N GLU A 63 4.51 -14.40 -16.21
CA GLU A 63 3.25 -13.89 -15.64
C GLU A 63 3.05 -14.40 -14.21
N LEU A 64 3.39 -15.66 -13.92
CA LEU A 64 3.30 -16.23 -12.57
C LEU A 64 4.38 -15.73 -11.60
N THR A 65 5.54 -15.32 -12.10
CA THR A 65 6.63 -14.79 -11.28
C THR A 65 6.52 -13.28 -11.05
N ASP A 66 5.36 -12.68 -11.34
CA ASP A 66 5.13 -11.24 -11.22
C ASP A 66 6.25 -10.41 -11.86
N GLU A 67 6.76 -10.84 -13.03
CA GLU A 67 7.90 -10.16 -13.66
C GLU A 67 7.50 -8.75 -14.06
N ALA A 68 7.89 -7.83 -13.18
CA ALA A 68 7.85 -6.38 -13.21
C ALA A 68 6.76 -5.82 -14.13
N VAL A 69 5.63 -5.45 -13.50
CA VAL A 69 4.78 -4.42 -14.08
C VAL A 69 5.68 -3.26 -14.53
N GLU A 70 5.56 -2.95 -15.82
CA GLU A 70 6.43 -2.07 -16.61
C GLU A 70 6.86 -0.86 -15.76
N GLU A 71 8.17 -0.54 -15.70
CA GLU A 71 8.69 0.65 -14.99
C GLU A 71 7.89 1.93 -15.30
N GLU A 72 7.28 1.97 -16.48
CA GLU A 72 6.31 2.96 -16.94
C GLU A 72 5.12 3.14 -15.98
N VAL A 73 4.49 2.06 -15.51
CA VAL A 73 3.36 2.12 -14.56
C VAL A 73 3.81 2.67 -13.21
N ILE A 74 4.98 2.26 -12.71
CA ILE A 74 5.51 2.78 -11.44
C ILE A 74 5.83 4.28 -11.56
N SER A 75 6.42 4.70 -12.68
CA SER A 75 6.65 6.11 -12.99
C SER A 75 5.34 6.91 -13.06
N ASP A 76 4.32 6.37 -13.73
CA ASP A 76 2.99 7.00 -13.83
C ASP A 76 2.33 7.13 -12.46
N LEU A 77 2.40 6.09 -11.62
CA LEU A 77 1.90 6.13 -10.25
C LEU A 77 2.57 7.28 -9.47
N GLY A 78 3.89 7.42 -9.54
CA GLY A 78 4.60 8.52 -8.88
C GLY A 78 4.12 9.90 -9.33
N GLN A 79 3.88 10.09 -10.64
CA GLN A 79 3.33 11.35 -11.15
C GLN A 79 1.91 11.62 -10.63
N ILE A 80 1.07 10.59 -10.57
CA ILE A 80 -0.30 10.70 -10.05
C ILE A 80 -0.28 11.12 -8.59
N LEU A 81 0.51 10.43 -7.75
CA LEU A 81 0.60 10.64 -6.31
C LEU A 81 1.13 12.02 -5.96
N SER A 82 2.15 12.51 -6.69
CA SER A 82 2.74 13.84 -6.48
C SER A 82 1.74 15.01 -6.63
N GLY A 83 0.61 14.78 -7.29
CA GLY A 83 -0.44 15.78 -7.49
C GLY A 83 -1.62 15.69 -6.52
N ILE A 84 -1.60 14.76 -5.57
CA ILE A 84 -2.72 14.51 -4.65
C ILE A 84 -2.47 15.23 -3.33
N GLU A 85 -3.38 16.14 -2.96
CA GLU A 85 -3.34 16.84 -1.68
C GLU A 85 -3.49 15.87 -0.51
N GLY A 86 -2.58 16.00 0.45
CA GLY A 86 -2.54 15.20 1.69
C GLY A 86 -1.60 14.00 1.63
N VAL A 87 -0.97 13.72 0.48
CA VAL A 87 0.12 12.74 0.38
C VAL A 87 1.45 13.46 0.59
N ASP A 88 2.13 13.19 1.70
CA ASP A 88 3.43 13.79 2.04
C ASP A 88 4.59 12.98 1.43
N HIS A 89 4.48 11.66 1.51
CA HIS A 89 5.44 10.72 0.92
C HIS A 89 4.70 9.47 0.42
N TYR A 90 5.37 8.66 -0.40
CA TYR A 90 4.85 7.36 -0.84
C TYR A 90 6.00 6.40 -1.09
N HIS A 91 5.80 5.13 -0.75
CA HIS A 91 6.82 4.08 -0.84
C HIS A 91 6.16 2.73 -1.11
N GLU A 92 6.97 1.67 -1.25
CA GLU A 92 6.53 0.29 -1.48
C GLU A 92 5.47 0.13 -2.59
N MET A 93 5.60 0.89 -3.67
CA MET A 93 4.69 0.74 -4.81
C MET A 93 4.96 -0.59 -5.51
N ARG A 94 3.95 -1.45 -5.50
CA ARG A 94 3.95 -2.73 -6.18
C ARG A 94 2.77 -2.75 -7.14
N ALA A 95 3.02 -3.24 -8.33
CA ALA A 95 1.96 -3.53 -9.27
C ALA A 95 2.16 -4.95 -9.79
N ARG A 96 1.07 -5.69 -9.90
CA ARG A 96 1.06 -7.08 -10.35
C ARG A 96 -0.01 -7.30 -11.40
N ARG A 97 0.27 -8.19 -12.35
CA ARG A 97 -0.64 -8.50 -13.45
C ARG A 97 -1.56 -9.65 -13.07
N MET A 98 -2.86 -9.43 -13.18
CA MET A 98 -3.89 -10.46 -12.99
C MET A 98 -4.76 -10.55 -14.23
N GLY A 99 -4.37 -11.48 -15.12
CA GLY A 99 -4.98 -11.61 -16.45
C GLY A 99 -4.84 -10.31 -17.26
N PRO A 100 -5.94 -9.72 -17.76
CA PRO A 100 -5.87 -8.47 -18.53
C PRO A 100 -5.70 -7.21 -17.66
N HIS A 101 -5.79 -7.33 -16.33
CA HIS A 101 -5.80 -6.19 -15.41
C HIS A 101 -4.51 -6.09 -14.59
N LEU A 102 -4.29 -4.92 -14.01
CA LEU A 102 -3.28 -4.65 -13.01
C LEU A 102 -3.95 -4.48 -11.64
N LEU A 103 -3.32 -5.03 -10.61
CA LEU A 103 -3.58 -4.70 -9.22
C LEU A 103 -2.40 -3.84 -8.73
N VAL A 104 -2.70 -2.78 -7.99
CA VAL A 104 -1.69 -1.88 -7.42
C VAL A 104 -1.81 -1.90 -5.90
N ASP A 105 -0.69 -2.11 -5.23
CA ASP A 105 -0.57 -2.02 -3.78
C ASP A 105 0.49 -0.93 -3.50
N LEU A 106 0.19 0.03 -2.63
CA LEU A 106 1.12 1.10 -2.29
C LEU A 106 0.93 1.63 -0.88
N HIS A 107 1.98 2.26 -0.36
CA HIS A 107 1.98 2.98 0.90
C HIS A 107 2.03 4.47 0.65
N ILE A 108 1.20 5.22 1.37
CA ILE A 108 1.25 6.68 1.41
C ILE A 108 1.50 7.13 2.85
N GLN A 109 2.37 8.12 3.00
CA GLN A 109 2.54 8.82 4.25
C GLN A 109 1.68 10.09 4.23
N VAL A 110 0.98 10.32 5.33
CA VAL A 110 0.17 11.53 5.56
C VAL A 110 0.63 12.21 6.84
N ASP A 111 0.14 13.44 7.08
CA ASP A 111 0.39 14.15 8.33
C ASP A 111 0.03 13.27 9.55
N SER A 112 0.98 13.11 10.47
CA SER A 112 0.87 12.20 11.61
C SER A 112 -0.19 12.59 12.64
N MET A 113 -0.64 13.84 12.62
CA MET A 113 -1.69 14.37 13.48
C MET A 113 -3.06 14.40 12.77
N MET A 114 -3.12 13.95 11.51
CA MET A 114 -4.37 13.78 10.79
C MET A 114 -5.26 12.72 11.45
N SER A 115 -6.56 12.96 11.53
CA SER A 115 -7.49 11.93 11.99
C SER A 115 -7.52 10.75 11.01
N ILE A 116 -7.72 9.53 11.51
CA ILE A 116 -7.86 8.32 10.67
C ILE A 116 -8.93 8.51 9.59
N SER A 117 -10.03 9.19 9.92
CA SER A 117 -11.10 9.48 8.96
C SER A 117 -10.66 10.40 7.82
N ALA A 118 -9.81 11.39 8.09
CA ALA A 118 -9.24 12.27 7.08
C ALA A 118 -8.15 11.55 6.27
N GLY A 119 -7.30 10.75 6.91
CA GLY A 119 -6.31 9.89 6.23
C GLY A 119 -6.97 8.92 5.26
N HIS A 120 -8.09 8.31 5.64
CA HIS A 120 -8.89 7.47 4.74
C HIS A 120 -9.40 8.24 3.50
N GLN A 121 -9.77 9.51 3.64
CA GLN A 121 -10.17 10.33 2.48
C GLN A 121 -8.98 10.61 1.54
N VAL A 122 -7.78 10.80 2.06
CA VAL A 122 -6.57 10.91 1.23
C VAL A 122 -6.34 9.59 0.48
N ALA A 123 -6.41 8.45 1.17
CA ALA A 123 -6.29 7.14 0.55
C ALA A 123 -7.33 6.90 -0.56
N GLU A 124 -8.58 7.31 -0.36
CA GLU A 124 -9.61 7.20 -1.40
C GLU A 124 -9.34 8.13 -2.60
N ARG A 125 -8.81 9.34 -2.40
CA ARG A 125 -8.39 10.20 -3.51
C ARG A 125 -7.26 9.57 -4.31
N VAL A 126 -6.31 8.93 -3.64
CA VAL A 126 -5.24 8.14 -4.27
C VAL A 126 -5.82 6.99 -5.08
N ARG A 127 -6.67 6.17 -4.44
CA ARG A 127 -7.32 5.01 -5.05
C ARG A 127 -8.07 5.40 -6.33
N LEU A 128 -8.93 6.42 -6.24
CA LEU A 128 -9.72 6.90 -7.38
C LEU A 128 -8.84 7.58 -8.43
N GLY A 129 -7.87 8.39 -8.02
CA GLY A 129 -6.94 9.06 -8.94
C GLY A 129 -6.14 8.08 -9.80
N ILE A 130 -5.74 6.94 -9.24
CA ILE A 130 -5.07 5.86 -9.97
C ILE A 130 -6.06 5.18 -10.92
N LEU A 131 -7.24 4.78 -10.45
CA LEU A 131 -8.25 4.09 -11.27
C LEU A 131 -8.74 4.95 -12.45
N GLU A 132 -8.85 6.26 -12.28
CA GLU A 132 -9.28 7.19 -13.34
C GLU A 132 -8.20 7.40 -14.40
N LYS A 133 -6.93 7.50 -14.00
CA LYS A 133 -5.82 7.84 -14.90
C LYS A 133 -5.17 6.62 -15.54
N LEU A 134 -5.27 5.44 -14.95
CA LEU A 134 -4.69 4.19 -15.44
C LEU A 134 -5.78 3.14 -15.71
N PRO A 135 -6.38 3.11 -16.93
CA PRO A 135 -7.48 2.19 -17.25
C PRO A 135 -7.12 0.69 -17.20
N ALA A 136 -5.83 0.35 -17.18
CA ALA A 136 -5.36 -1.02 -17.01
C ALA A 136 -5.48 -1.51 -15.56
N VAL A 137 -5.55 -0.59 -14.58
CA VAL A 137 -5.66 -0.90 -13.16
C VAL A 137 -7.12 -1.14 -12.80
N ASN A 138 -7.40 -2.27 -12.15
CA ASN A 138 -8.75 -2.63 -11.72
C ASN A 138 -8.92 -2.57 -10.19
N GLU A 139 -7.83 -2.71 -9.44
CA GLU A 139 -7.85 -2.69 -7.99
C GLU A 139 -6.63 -1.93 -7.48
N VAL A 140 -6.86 -1.14 -6.43
CA VAL A 140 -5.81 -0.35 -5.77
C VAL A 140 -6.01 -0.51 -4.27
N LEU A 141 -4.99 -1.02 -3.58
CA LEU A 141 -4.90 -1.05 -2.14
C LEU A 141 -3.94 0.05 -1.69
N VAL A 142 -4.41 0.91 -0.79
CA VAL A 142 -3.62 2.02 -0.25
C VAL A 142 -3.45 1.79 1.25
N HIS A 143 -2.20 1.58 1.68
CA HIS A 143 -1.82 1.61 3.08
C HIS A 143 -1.51 3.06 3.49
N VAL A 144 -1.91 3.47 4.69
CA VAL A 144 -1.74 4.85 5.19
C VAL A 144 -0.83 4.82 6.39
N ASP A 145 0.32 5.47 6.25
CA ASP A 145 1.34 5.59 7.27
C ASP A 145 1.35 7.00 7.86
N ALA A 146 1.54 7.08 9.18
CA ALA A 146 1.71 8.35 9.89
C ALA A 146 3.18 8.79 9.92
N GLU A 147 4.12 7.85 9.77
CA GLU A 147 5.55 8.11 9.80
C GLU A 147 6.30 7.15 8.88
N ASP A 148 7.54 7.49 8.56
CA ASP A 148 8.44 6.60 7.83
C ASP A 148 9.00 5.56 8.80
N ASP A 149 8.33 4.42 8.89
CA ASP A 149 8.78 3.27 9.68
C ASP A 149 9.63 2.29 8.85
N PHE A 150 9.99 2.68 7.63
CA PHE A 150 10.76 1.89 6.70
C PHE A 150 12.26 1.90 7.05
N PHE A 151 12.63 1.07 8.03
CA PHE A 151 14.04 0.77 8.29
C PHE A 151 14.52 -0.31 7.30
N GLU A 152 14.98 0.08 6.11
CA GLU A 152 15.85 -0.79 5.30
C GLU A 152 17.17 -1.03 6.06
N VAL A 153 17.17 -2.03 6.95
CA VAL A 153 18.41 -2.62 7.44
C VAL A 153 18.70 -3.82 6.54
N GLU A 154 19.50 -3.58 5.50
CA GLU A 154 20.28 -4.58 4.75
C GLU A 154 19.72 -6.03 4.77
N GLY A 155 18.53 -6.24 4.20
CA GLY A 155 18.04 -7.58 3.86
C GLY A 155 17.64 -8.49 5.03
N THR A 156 17.43 -7.96 6.24
CA THR A 156 16.73 -8.70 7.30
C THR A 156 15.70 -7.80 7.96
N GLU A 157 14.43 -7.97 7.61
CA GLU A 157 13.35 -7.66 8.54
C GLU A 157 13.62 -8.50 9.79
N ASP A 158 14.13 -7.89 10.86
CA ASP A 158 14.16 -8.53 12.17
C ASP A 158 12.80 -8.24 12.82
N PRO A 159 11.84 -9.19 12.85
CA PRO A 159 10.53 -8.97 13.42
C PRO A 159 10.60 -8.67 14.92
N GLN A 160 11.77 -8.83 15.54
CA GLN A 160 12.02 -8.60 16.96
C GLN A 160 12.23 -7.12 17.33
N LYS A 161 12.18 -6.18 16.38
CA LYS A 161 12.27 -4.73 16.67
C LYS A 161 10.93 -3.97 16.70
N ILE A 162 9.80 -4.65 16.47
CA ILE A 162 8.48 -4.05 16.70
C ILE A 162 8.26 -3.95 18.20
N VAL A 163 8.41 -2.75 18.75
CA VAL A 163 8.09 -2.45 20.14
C VAL A 163 6.61 -2.14 20.21
N LEU A 164 5.81 -3.12 20.62
CA LEU A 164 4.39 -2.89 20.88
C LEU A 164 4.26 -2.01 22.12
N MET A 165 3.75 -0.80 21.93
CA MET A 165 3.38 0.08 23.04
C MET A 165 2.14 -0.43 23.74
N ARG A 166 1.92 0.06 24.96
CA ARG A 166 0.74 -0.30 25.74
C ARG A 166 -0.56 0.11 25.05
N PRO A 167 -1.64 -0.67 25.20
CA PRO A 167 -2.93 -0.34 24.63
C PRO A 167 -3.42 1.04 25.08
N GLN A 168 -3.98 1.81 24.14
CA GLN A 168 -4.55 3.14 24.40
C GLN A 168 -5.52 3.15 25.59
N SER A 169 -6.38 2.13 25.71
CA SER A 169 -7.36 2.05 26.80
C SER A 169 -6.72 1.97 28.20
N GLU A 170 -5.52 1.40 28.33
CA GLU A 170 -4.79 1.38 29.59
C GLU A 170 -4.20 2.75 29.91
N ILE A 171 -3.59 3.40 28.92
CA ILE A 171 -3.06 4.76 29.03
C ILE A 171 -4.16 5.73 29.44
N GLU A 172 -5.31 5.70 28.75
CA GLU A 172 -6.46 6.55 29.08
C GLU A 172 -6.95 6.37 30.51
N ASN A 173 -7.01 5.13 31.00
CA ASN A 173 -7.43 4.84 32.37
C ASN A 173 -6.45 5.39 33.40
N ASP A 174 -5.15 5.30 33.13
CA ASP A 174 -4.14 5.82 34.04
C ASP A 174 -4.10 7.35 34.04
N VAL A 175 -4.28 7.99 32.87
CA VAL A 175 -4.46 9.44 32.75
C VAL A 175 -5.69 9.91 33.53
N LYS A 176 -6.85 9.25 33.36
CA LYS A 176 -8.08 9.56 34.12
C LYS A 176 -7.87 9.44 35.63
N LYS A 177 -7.20 8.37 36.10
CA LYS A 177 -6.86 8.21 37.52
C LYS A 177 -5.93 9.33 38.01
N ALA A 178 -4.87 9.63 37.25
CA ALA A 178 -3.88 10.64 37.60
C ALA A 178 -4.48 12.04 37.70
N LEU A 179 -5.46 12.36 36.87
CA LEU A 179 -6.15 13.65 36.88
C LEU A 179 -7.28 13.75 37.90
N SER A 180 -7.92 12.64 38.28
CA SER A 180 -9.02 12.65 39.27
C SER A 180 -8.62 13.14 40.68
N VAL A 181 -7.31 13.24 40.95
CA VAL A 181 -6.78 13.80 42.21
C VAL A 181 -6.68 15.32 42.20
N ILE A 182 -6.89 15.97 41.05
CA ILE A 182 -6.89 17.43 40.90
C ILE A 182 -8.36 17.89 40.93
N PRO A 183 -8.87 18.43 42.04
CA PRO A 183 -10.27 18.74 42.21
C PRO A 183 -10.77 19.89 41.32
N GLU A 184 -9.88 20.74 40.83
CA GLU A 184 -10.21 21.84 39.92
C GLU A 184 -10.50 21.39 38.49
N ILE A 185 -10.18 20.14 38.13
CA ILE A 185 -10.55 19.54 36.85
C ILE A 185 -11.96 18.98 36.97
N GLU A 186 -12.91 19.62 36.31
CA GLU A 186 -14.34 19.24 36.36
C GLU A 186 -14.62 18.01 35.50
N GLY A 187 -13.84 17.81 34.44
CA GLY A 187 -13.98 16.68 33.53
C GLY A 187 -12.85 16.56 32.52
N ILE A 188 -12.89 15.46 31.76
CA ILE A 188 -12.00 15.18 30.62
C ILE A 188 -12.90 14.83 29.45
N THR A 189 -12.81 15.58 28.35
CA THR A 189 -13.65 15.33 27.17
C THR A 189 -12.98 14.36 26.21
N HIS A 190 -11.69 14.53 25.98
CA HIS A 190 -10.92 13.71 25.05
C HIS A 190 -9.52 13.40 25.58
N ILE A 191 -9.03 12.23 25.22
CA ILE A 191 -7.64 11.81 25.40
C ILE A 191 -7.21 11.22 24.06
N TYR A 192 -6.17 11.79 23.46
CA TYR A 192 -5.56 11.29 22.23
C TYR A 192 -4.17 10.77 22.55
N CYS A 193 -3.87 9.56 22.07
CA CYS A 193 -2.55 8.94 22.19
C CYS A 193 -1.88 8.96 20.83
N HIS A 194 -0.72 9.59 20.76
CA HIS A 194 0.11 9.68 19.56
C HIS A 194 1.34 8.81 19.76
N TYR A 195 1.37 7.69 19.06
CA TYR A 195 2.47 6.72 19.08
C TYR A 195 3.36 6.99 17.87
N LEU A 196 4.38 7.83 18.04
CA LEU A 196 5.23 8.32 16.96
C LEU A 196 6.69 8.22 17.37
N ASN A 197 7.56 7.80 16.46
CA ASN A 197 9.01 7.67 16.67
C ASN A 197 9.40 6.82 17.89
N LYS A 198 8.57 5.83 18.23
CA LYS A 198 8.70 4.99 19.44
C LYS A 198 8.52 5.76 20.76
N GLU A 199 7.95 6.96 20.71
CA GLU A 199 7.56 7.76 21.85
C GLU A 199 6.02 7.86 21.93
N LEU A 200 5.49 8.00 23.13
CA LEU A 200 4.07 8.23 23.39
C LEU A 200 3.86 9.66 23.88
N THR A 201 3.22 10.47 23.04
CA THR A 201 2.68 11.77 23.43
C THR A 201 1.18 11.66 23.68
N VAL A 202 0.71 12.18 24.82
CA VAL A 202 -0.72 12.20 25.14
C VAL A 202 -1.25 13.63 25.12
N GLN A 203 -2.28 13.86 24.31
CA GLN A 203 -3.03 15.12 24.31
C GLN A 203 -4.32 14.93 25.13
N VAL A 204 -4.57 15.82 26.08
CA VAL A 204 -5.73 15.74 26.96
C VAL A 204 -6.51 17.04 26.97
N ASN A 205 -7.81 16.94 26.74
CA ASN A 205 -8.72 18.07 26.85
C ASN A 205 -9.41 18.02 28.21
N ILE A 206 -9.16 19.03 29.03
CA ILE A 206 -9.69 19.13 30.40
C ILE A 206 -10.71 20.27 30.50
N LEU A 207 -11.79 20.02 31.23
CA LEU A 207 -12.80 21.01 31.56
C LEU A 207 -12.44 21.69 32.88
N LEU A 208 -12.48 23.02 32.86
CA LEU A 208 -12.28 23.87 34.02
C LEU A 208 -13.43 24.87 34.15
N ASP A 209 -13.62 25.38 35.37
CA ASP A 209 -14.57 26.44 35.69
C ASP A 209 -14.36 27.67 34.77
N VAL A 210 -15.44 28.14 34.15
CA VAL A 210 -15.47 29.30 33.24
C VAL A 210 -15.08 30.61 33.96
N GLU A 211 -15.33 30.72 35.26
CA GLU A 211 -14.96 31.87 36.07
C GLU A 211 -13.48 31.86 36.49
N MET A 212 -12.76 30.76 36.20
CA MET A 212 -11.35 30.60 36.57
C MET A 212 -10.46 31.58 35.82
N ARG A 213 -9.55 32.23 36.55
CA ARG A 213 -8.54 33.09 35.92
C ARG A 213 -7.59 32.24 35.09
N ILE A 214 -7.27 32.71 33.87
CA ILE A 214 -6.32 32.05 32.95
C ILE A 214 -5.01 31.66 33.64
N ARG A 215 -4.47 32.52 34.51
CA ARG A 215 -3.24 32.23 35.26
C ARG A 215 -3.36 30.99 36.15
N ASP A 216 -4.50 30.80 36.79
CA ASP A 216 -4.72 29.68 37.70
C ASP A 216 -5.05 28.41 36.90
N ALA A 217 -5.82 28.53 35.80
CA ALA A 217 -6.01 27.47 34.82
C ALA A 217 -4.69 26.94 34.23
N GLN A 218 -3.76 27.84 33.89
CA GLN A 218 -2.41 27.47 33.42
C GLN A 218 -1.59 26.74 34.49
N LYS A 219 -1.72 27.10 35.78
CA LYS A 219 -1.05 26.36 36.87
C LYS A 219 -1.63 24.97 37.01
N ILE A 220 -2.96 24.83 36.91
CA ILE A 220 -3.65 23.54 36.97
C ILE A 220 -3.23 22.67 35.79
N ALA A 221 -3.23 23.20 34.56
CA ALA A 221 -2.72 22.51 33.39
C ALA A 221 -1.25 22.07 33.57
N SER A 222 -0.39 22.94 34.10
CA SER A 222 1.02 22.59 34.36
C SER A 222 1.14 21.45 35.40
N ALA A 223 0.34 21.48 36.45
CA ALA A 223 0.32 20.42 37.47
C ALA A 223 -0.23 19.10 36.93
N ALA A 224 -1.27 19.16 36.10
CA ALA A 224 -1.84 18.02 35.39
C ALA A 224 -0.83 17.39 34.43
N ARG A 225 -0.14 18.21 33.63
CA ARG A 225 0.94 17.79 32.74
C ARG A 225 2.02 17.00 33.48
N MET A 226 2.54 17.59 34.56
CA MET A 226 3.57 16.95 35.38
C MET A 226 3.13 15.60 35.98
N LYS A 227 1.84 15.43 36.27
CA LYS A 227 1.31 14.14 36.75
C LYS A 227 1.17 13.12 35.64
N ILE A 228 0.77 13.54 34.44
CA ILE A 228 0.64 12.65 33.28
C ILE A 228 2.02 12.15 32.84
N GLU A 229 3.01 13.04 32.75
CA GLU A 229 4.40 12.69 32.39
C GLU A 229 5.12 11.81 33.44
N GLN A 230 4.51 11.57 34.60
CA GLN A 230 4.98 10.59 35.59
C GLN A 230 4.42 9.18 35.36
N ILE A 231 3.43 9.03 34.50
CA ILE A 231 2.87 7.72 34.14
C ILE A 231 3.92 7.01 33.29
N ILE A 232 4.14 5.73 33.61
CA ILE A 232 5.07 4.89 32.85
C ILE A 232 4.67 4.85 31.38
N ASP A 233 5.67 4.91 30.51
CA ASP A 233 5.58 4.88 29.05
C ASP A 233 5.04 6.16 28.38
N ILE A 234 4.67 7.22 29.13
CA ILE A 234 4.32 8.51 28.54
C ILE A 234 5.58 9.41 28.49
N ASP A 235 6.01 9.81 27.31
CA ASP A 235 7.19 10.65 27.09
C ASP A 235 6.84 12.14 27.19
N ALA A 236 5.66 12.54 26.71
CA ALA A 236 5.20 13.93 26.73
C ALA A 236 3.68 14.03 26.88
N ALA A 237 3.22 15.15 27.44
CA ALA A 237 1.81 15.47 27.51
C ALA A 237 1.50 16.92 27.09
N ASP A 238 0.46 17.09 26.29
CA ASP A 238 -0.13 18.38 25.95
C ASP A 238 -1.54 18.50 26.56
N LEU A 239 -1.87 19.68 27.09
CA LEU A 239 -3.16 19.92 27.73
C LEU A 239 -3.89 21.08 27.08
N HIS A 240 -5.09 20.78 26.59
CA HIS A 240 -5.99 21.77 26.02
C HIS A 240 -7.09 22.07 27.04
N LEU A 241 -7.31 23.35 27.27
CA LEU A 241 -8.30 23.84 28.22
C LEU A 241 -9.60 24.04 27.47
N GLU A 242 -10.61 23.27 27.84
CA GLU A 242 -11.99 23.48 27.42
C GLU A 242 -12.74 24.17 28.56
N LEU A 243 -13.62 25.08 28.18
CA LEU A 243 -14.55 25.73 29.10
C LEU A 243 -15.88 25.00 28.96
N ASP A 244 -16.54 24.72 30.07
CA ASP A 244 -17.86 24.09 30.03
C ASP A 244 -18.88 25.10 29.47
N ASP A 245 -19.24 24.94 28.19
CA ASP A 245 -20.27 25.72 27.51
C ASP A 245 -21.68 25.18 27.83
N ALA A 246 -21.92 24.75 29.08
CA ALA A 246 -23.25 24.35 29.54
C ALA A 246 -24.19 25.57 29.58
N PHE A 247 -24.82 25.86 28.45
CA PHE A 247 -26.00 26.73 28.30
C PHE A 247 -27.28 25.93 28.15
#